data_AF-A0AAC9HTQ0-F1
#
_entry.id   AF-A0AAC9HTQ0-F1
#
_cell.length_a   1.000
_cell.length_b   1.000
_cell.length_c   1.000
_cell.angle_alpha   90.00
_cell.angle_beta   90.00
_cell.angle_gamma   90.00
#
_symmetry.space_group_name_H-M   'P 1'
#
loop_
_entity.id
_entity.type
_entity.pdbx_description
1 polymer ?
#
loop_
_entity_poly.entity_id
_entity_poly.type
_entity_poly.pdbx_seq_one_letter_code
_entity_poly.pdbx_strand_id
1 'polypeptide(L)'
;MSWLTWRAHRGTLLIGTAFLVGLGMMYGGLAAVLRILYPDGDIGVCALVPAHDAPSQCSGSGFAQLVNSTAADVFSASELLGPIIPLVIGSFLAASITAQEFRSGTARWAITQGISRDRWLVGLVSTVLAFAAAGLVVFETGYLLWRSVLGLDVAGPIGPMTFGLGPVEMGAKVLLAIGIGLLMGTAVRSPAPAVALSSTAWIAAMTLIEQLGPYRSVFIVQIGVLTALSVLVFLGVRGLVARRTV
;
A
#
# COMPACT_ATOMS: atom_id res chain seq x y z
N MET A 1 9.88 -23.48 3.46
CA MET A 1 9.04 -22.54 4.25
C MET A 1 7.89 -21.98 3.41
N SER A 2 8.18 -21.42 2.23
CA SER A 2 7.18 -20.87 1.29
C SER A 2 6.01 -21.80 0.94
N TRP A 3 6.24 -23.11 0.84
CA TRP A 3 5.16 -24.06 0.54
C TRP A 3 4.16 -24.27 1.69
N LEU A 4 4.65 -24.26 2.93
CA LEU A 4 3.81 -24.43 4.12
C LEU A 4 3.01 -23.14 4.40
N THR A 5 3.64 -21.97 4.25
CA THR A 5 2.96 -20.68 4.39
C THR A 5 1.88 -20.49 3.32
N TRP A 6 2.13 -20.94 2.09
CA TRP A 6 1.12 -20.98 1.03
C TRP A 6 -0.12 -21.80 1.43
N ARG A 7 0.07 -23.05 1.88
CA ARG A 7 -1.06 -23.92 2.25
C ARG A 7 -1.83 -23.40 3.46
N ALA A 8 -1.15 -22.84 4.45
CA ALA A 8 -1.76 -22.32 5.66
C ALA A 8 -2.60 -21.05 5.41
N HIS A 9 -2.15 -20.17 4.51
CA HIS A 9 -2.77 -18.84 4.29
C HIS A 9 -3.32 -18.63 2.88
N ARG A 10 -3.62 -19.71 2.14
CA ARG A 10 -4.08 -19.64 0.74
C ARG A 10 -5.23 -18.65 0.52
N GLY A 11 -6.19 -18.55 1.45
CA GLY A 11 -7.32 -17.62 1.32
C GLY A 11 -6.86 -16.16 1.34
N THR A 12 -6.08 -15.79 2.35
CA THR A 12 -5.53 -14.43 2.50
C THR A 12 -4.62 -14.07 1.33
N LEU A 13 -3.77 -15.01 0.90
CA LEU A 13 -2.86 -14.79 -0.23
C LEU A 13 -3.61 -14.65 -1.55
N LEU A 14 -4.66 -15.46 -1.79
CA LEU A 14 -5.51 -15.34 -2.99
C LEU A 14 -6.27 -14.02 -3.00
N ILE A 15 -6.87 -13.61 -1.88
CA ILE A 15 -7.57 -12.33 -1.78
C ILE A 15 -6.60 -11.16 -2.01
N GLY A 16 -5.43 -11.18 -1.37
CA GLY A 16 -4.40 -10.17 -1.57
C GLY A 16 -3.92 -10.11 -3.02
N THR A 17 -3.69 -11.26 -3.64
CA THR A 17 -3.28 -11.33 -5.05
C THR A 17 -4.38 -10.84 -5.99
N ALA A 18 -5.64 -11.24 -5.76
CA ALA A 18 -6.78 -10.78 -6.54
C ALA A 18 -6.97 -9.26 -6.43
N PHE A 19 -6.77 -8.70 -5.23
CA PHE A 19 -6.78 -7.26 -5.02
C PHE A 19 -5.69 -6.55 -5.84
N LEU A 20 -4.45 -7.05 -5.80
CA LEU A 20 -3.35 -6.48 -6.58
C LEU A 20 -3.57 -6.58 -8.09
N VAL A 21 -4.08 -7.71 -8.57
CA VAL A 21 -4.44 -7.91 -9.98
C VAL A 21 -5.56 -6.96 -10.38
N GLY A 22 -6.60 -6.81 -9.56
CA GLY A 22 -7.69 -5.87 -9.80
C GLY A 22 -7.19 -4.41 -9.87
N LEU A 23 -6.28 -4.03 -8.98
CA LEU A 23 -5.65 -2.71 -8.99
C LEU A 23 -4.85 -2.47 -10.27
N GLY A 24 -4.03 -3.45 -10.68
CA GLY A 24 -3.28 -3.39 -11.93
C GLY A 24 -4.19 -3.33 -13.17
N MET A 25 -5.28 -4.12 -13.19
CA MET A 25 -6.28 -4.09 -14.25
C MET A 25 -7.02 -2.75 -14.31
N MET A 26 -7.33 -2.15 -13.17
CA MET A 26 -7.98 -0.84 -13.11
C MET A 26 -7.09 0.23 -13.76
N TYR A 27 -5.84 0.38 -13.30
CA TYR A 27 -4.93 1.38 -13.86
C TYR A 27 -4.53 1.07 -15.30
N GLY A 28 -4.22 -0.20 -15.61
CA GLY A 28 -3.83 -0.63 -16.95
C GLY A 28 -4.97 -0.54 -17.96
N GLY A 29 -6.19 -0.94 -17.57
CA GLY A 29 -7.38 -0.85 -18.40
C GLY A 29 -7.77 0.60 -18.68
N LEU A 30 -7.71 1.47 -17.67
CA LEU A 30 -7.95 2.89 -17.86
C LEU A 30 -6.91 3.53 -18.80
N ALA A 31 -5.62 3.25 -18.60
CA ALA A 31 -4.57 3.73 -19.48
C ALA A 31 -4.73 3.20 -20.92
N ALA A 32 -5.15 1.94 -21.09
CA ALA A 32 -5.41 1.35 -22.40
C ALA A 32 -6.60 2.02 -23.11
N VAL A 33 -7.72 2.22 -22.40
CA VAL A 33 -8.90 2.91 -22.95
C VAL A 33 -8.54 4.33 -23.40
N LEU A 34 -7.79 5.08 -22.59
CA LEU A 34 -7.35 6.42 -22.93
C LEU A 34 -6.45 6.42 -24.18
N ARG A 35 -5.53 5.46 -24.32
CA ARG A 35 -4.68 5.34 -25.52
C ARG A 35 -5.44 4.94 -26.79
N ILE A 36 -6.50 4.13 -26.66
CA ILE A 36 -7.34 3.73 -27.80
C ILE A 36 -8.19 4.91 -28.27
N LEU A 37 -8.76 5.67 -27.33
CA LEU A 37 -9.57 6.85 -27.63
C LEU A 37 -8.73 8.02 -28.14
N TYR A 38 -7.47 8.11 -27.71
CA TYR A 38 -6.55 9.20 -28.06
C TYR A 38 -5.19 8.65 -28.53
N PRO A 39 -5.12 8.09 -29.76
CA PRO A 39 -3.93 7.44 -30.29
C PRO A 39 -2.77 8.40 -30.59
N ASP A 40 -3.05 9.68 -30.83
CA ASP A 40 -2.05 10.66 -31.26
C ASP A 40 -1.18 11.25 -30.12
N GLY A 41 -1.35 10.79 -28.88
CA GLY A 41 -0.46 11.15 -27.76
C GLY A 41 -0.54 12.61 -27.27
N ASP A 42 -1.34 13.46 -27.91
CA ASP A 42 -1.43 14.90 -27.65
C ASP A 42 -2.35 15.32 -26.50
N ILE A 43 -2.89 14.35 -25.73
CA ILE A 43 -3.77 14.64 -24.58
C ILE A 43 -3.07 15.54 -23.54
N GLY A 44 -1.77 15.32 -23.35
CA GLY A 44 -0.93 16.13 -22.47
C GLY A 44 -0.69 17.56 -22.97
N VAL A 45 -0.61 17.75 -24.29
CA VAL A 45 -0.40 19.08 -24.90
C VAL A 45 -1.62 19.97 -24.64
N CYS A 46 -2.83 19.41 -24.78
CA CYS A 46 -4.07 20.12 -24.50
C CYS A 46 -4.28 20.47 -23.02
N ALA A 47 -3.69 19.72 -22.09
CA ALA A 47 -3.79 19.99 -20.65
C ALA A 47 -2.84 21.10 -20.16
N LEU A 48 -1.79 21.40 -20.94
CA LEU A 48 -0.69 22.29 -20.53
C LEU A 48 -0.72 23.67 -21.21
N VAL A 49 -1.47 23.82 -22.31
CA VAL A 49 -1.53 25.07 -23.07
C VAL A 49 -2.74 25.92 -22.61
N PRO A 50 -2.57 27.22 -22.31
CA PRO A 50 -3.68 28.13 -22.04
C PRO A 50 -4.71 28.08 -23.17
N ALA A 51 -6.01 28.17 -22.85
CA ALA A 51 -7.12 28.00 -23.80
C ALA A 51 -7.04 28.88 -25.07
N HIS A 52 -6.24 29.95 -25.05
CA HIS A 52 -6.03 30.86 -26.17
C HIS A 52 -4.99 30.36 -27.20
N ASP A 53 -4.03 29.53 -26.80
CA ASP A 53 -2.92 29.07 -27.66
C ASP A 53 -3.01 27.56 -27.97
N ALA A 54 -4.05 26.89 -27.49
CA ALA A 54 -4.22 25.46 -27.66
C ALA A 54 -4.55 25.13 -29.14
N PRO A 55 -3.96 24.06 -29.71
CA PRO A 55 -4.33 23.56 -31.05
C PRO A 55 -5.84 23.42 -31.20
N SER A 56 -6.40 23.62 -32.40
CA SER A 56 -7.85 23.53 -32.67
C SER A 56 -8.47 22.16 -32.34
N GLN A 57 -7.64 21.15 -32.09
CA GLN A 57 -8.03 19.83 -31.63
C GLN A 57 -8.38 19.81 -30.12
N CYS A 58 -7.83 20.75 -29.35
CA CYS A 58 -8.06 20.94 -27.92
C CYS A 58 -9.24 21.88 -27.62
N SER A 59 -9.70 22.67 -28.60
CA SER A 59 -10.72 23.72 -28.42
C SER A 59 -12.16 23.21 -28.35
N GLY A 60 -12.38 21.88 -28.39
CA GLY A 60 -13.68 21.29 -28.12
C GLY A 60 -13.96 21.28 -26.62
N SER A 61 -14.96 22.04 -26.16
CA SER A 61 -15.37 22.10 -24.74
C SER A 61 -15.60 20.72 -24.12
N GLY A 62 -16.05 19.73 -24.91
CA GLY A 62 -16.23 18.35 -24.46
C GLY A 62 -14.94 17.60 -24.13
N PHE A 63 -13.83 17.88 -24.83
CA PHE A 63 -12.54 17.20 -24.59
C PHE A 63 -11.87 17.70 -23.31
N ALA A 64 -11.78 19.03 -23.13
CA ALA A 64 -11.24 19.62 -21.92
C ALA A 64 -12.06 19.22 -20.68
N GLN A 65 -13.40 19.17 -20.82
CA GLN A 65 -14.30 18.73 -19.76
C GLN A 65 -14.15 17.25 -19.44
N LEU A 66 -13.99 16.39 -20.45
CA LEU A 66 -13.74 14.96 -20.27
C LEU A 66 -12.39 14.70 -19.61
N VAL A 67 -11.31 15.34 -20.06
CA VAL A 67 -9.98 15.19 -19.43
C VAL A 67 -10.05 15.64 -17.97
N ASN A 68 -10.69 16.78 -17.69
CA ASN A 68 -10.80 17.30 -16.33
C ASN A 68 -11.68 16.39 -15.43
N SER A 69 -12.79 15.85 -15.94
CA SER A 69 -13.64 14.94 -15.18
C SER A 69 -12.95 13.59 -14.93
N THR A 70 -12.32 13.02 -15.97
CA THR A 70 -11.62 11.73 -15.84
C THR A 70 -10.38 11.88 -14.95
N ALA A 71 -9.67 13.01 -15.02
CA ALA A 71 -8.57 13.33 -14.12
C ALA A 71 -9.03 13.43 -12.66
N ALA A 72 -10.13 14.14 -12.41
CA ALA A 72 -10.70 14.30 -11.09
C ALA A 72 -11.22 12.98 -10.50
N ASP A 73 -11.88 12.15 -11.31
CA ASP A 73 -12.43 10.86 -10.86
C ASP A 73 -11.32 9.88 -10.44
N VAL A 74 -10.25 9.81 -11.22
CA VAL A 74 -9.13 8.91 -10.95
C VAL A 74 -8.26 9.44 -9.82
N PHE A 75 -8.11 10.75 -9.71
CA PHE A 75 -7.48 11.37 -8.55
C PHE A 75 -8.27 11.05 -7.27
N SER A 76 -9.58 11.26 -7.27
CA SER A 76 -10.46 10.92 -6.15
C SER A 76 -10.40 9.43 -5.79
N ALA A 77 -10.39 8.55 -6.80
CA ALA A 77 -10.21 7.12 -6.59
C ALA A 77 -8.84 6.79 -5.99
N SER A 78 -7.77 7.48 -6.42
CA SER A 78 -6.41 7.28 -5.91
C SER A 78 -6.24 7.83 -4.49
N GLU A 79 -6.90 8.93 -4.14
CA GLU A 79 -6.99 9.43 -2.76
C GLU A 79 -7.70 8.44 -1.85
N LEU A 80 -8.79 7.82 -2.33
CA LEU A 80 -9.50 6.78 -1.59
C LEU A 80 -8.66 5.50 -1.45
N LEU A 81 -7.95 5.10 -2.50
CA LEU A 81 -7.11 3.90 -2.50
C LEU A 81 -5.82 4.08 -1.70
N GLY A 82 -5.29 5.30 -1.62
CA GLY A 82 -4.08 5.68 -0.88
C GLY A 82 -4.02 5.13 0.56
N PRO A 83 -5.06 5.30 1.39
CA PRO A 83 -5.13 4.72 2.73
C PRO A 83 -5.64 3.27 2.75
N ILE A 84 -6.40 2.82 1.74
CA ILE A 84 -6.96 1.46 1.69
C ILE A 84 -5.86 0.43 1.41
N ILE A 85 -4.90 0.73 0.54
CA ILE A 85 -3.83 -0.22 0.20
C ILE A 85 -2.99 -0.58 1.44
N PRO A 86 -2.43 0.40 2.19
CA PRO A 86 -1.77 0.13 3.47
C PRO A 86 -2.68 -0.59 4.46
N LEU A 87 -3.96 -0.21 4.56
CA LEU A 87 -4.93 -0.87 5.43
C LEU A 87 -5.01 -2.36 5.11
N VAL A 88 -5.26 -2.74 3.85
CA VAL A 88 -5.38 -4.15 3.45
C VAL A 88 -4.07 -4.90 3.71
N ILE A 89 -2.92 -4.32 3.39
CA ILE A 89 -1.62 -4.96 3.60
C ILE A 89 -1.31 -5.12 5.11
N GLY A 90 -1.57 -4.09 5.90
CA GLY A 90 -1.28 -4.07 7.33
C GLY A 90 -2.29 -4.85 8.15
N SER A 91 -3.56 -4.46 8.09
CA SER A 91 -4.60 -5.05 8.92
C SER A 91 -4.98 -6.45 8.45
N PHE A 92 -5.09 -6.66 7.14
CA PHE A 92 -5.57 -7.94 6.61
C PHE A 92 -4.42 -8.95 6.46
N LEU A 93 -3.34 -8.63 5.74
CA LEU A 93 -2.22 -9.57 5.57
C LEU A 93 -1.37 -9.68 6.85
N ALA A 94 -0.80 -8.59 7.35
CA ALA A 94 0.15 -8.67 8.46
C ALA A 94 -0.51 -9.17 9.76
N ALA A 95 -1.72 -8.69 10.10
CA ALA A 95 -2.39 -9.12 11.33
C ALA A 95 -2.93 -10.55 11.26
N SER A 96 -3.55 -10.97 10.16
CA SER A 96 -4.13 -12.31 10.06
C SER A 96 -3.07 -13.41 10.05
N ILE A 97 -1.99 -13.23 9.27
CA ILE A 97 -0.89 -14.18 9.19
C ILE A 97 -0.25 -14.33 10.57
N THR A 98 0.04 -13.22 11.23
CA THR A 98 0.67 -13.22 12.56
C THR A 98 -0.23 -13.86 13.61
N ALA A 99 -1.51 -13.47 13.70
CA ALA A 99 -2.44 -14.00 14.70
C ALA A 99 -2.70 -15.49 14.52
N GLN A 100 -2.78 -15.97 13.28
CA GLN A 100 -3.08 -17.35 12.96
C GLN A 100 -1.94 -18.30 13.31
N GLU A 101 -0.69 -17.84 13.20
CA GLU A 101 0.50 -18.58 13.67
C GLU A 101 0.51 -18.75 15.19
N PHE A 102 0.14 -17.73 15.96
CA PHE A 102 0.02 -17.85 17.42
C PHE A 102 -1.12 -18.78 17.83
N ARG A 103 -2.24 -18.75 17.10
CA ARG A 103 -3.41 -19.59 17.36
C ARG A 103 -3.15 -21.06 17.07
N SER A 104 -2.56 -21.35 15.91
CA SER A 104 -2.28 -22.73 15.46
C SER A 104 -1.09 -23.37 16.19
N GLY A 105 -0.25 -22.56 16.84
CA GLY A 105 0.89 -23.05 17.60
C GLY A 105 1.99 -23.65 16.70
N THR A 106 1.97 -23.38 15.40
CA THR A 106 2.99 -23.78 14.42
C THR A 106 4.40 -23.39 14.84
N ALA A 107 4.57 -22.27 15.54
CA ALA A 107 5.85 -21.87 16.12
C ALA A 107 6.43 -22.93 17.07
N ARG A 108 5.61 -23.65 17.85
CA ARG A 108 6.10 -24.73 18.73
C ARG A 108 6.57 -25.94 17.93
N TRP A 109 5.86 -26.30 16.88
CA TRP A 109 6.24 -27.39 15.97
C TRP A 109 7.49 -27.07 15.14
N ALA A 110 7.64 -25.83 14.67
CA ALA A 110 8.83 -25.43 13.93
C ALA A 110 10.09 -25.51 14.80
N ILE A 111 9.98 -25.12 16.08
CA ILE A 111 11.08 -25.19 17.04
C ILE A 111 11.47 -26.65 17.34
N THR A 112 10.51 -27.57 17.46
CA THR A 112 10.82 -29.00 17.67
C THR A 112 11.48 -29.65 16.44
N GLN A 113 11.30 -29.07 15.25
CA GLN A 113 11.97 -29.50 14.01
C GLN A 113 13.32 -28.78 13.75
N GLY A 114 13.89 -28.10 14.75
CA GLY A 114 15.23 -27.50 14.66
C GLY A 114 15.29 -26.16 13.94
N ILE A 115 14.14 -25.55 13.61
CA ILE A 115 14.11 -24.20 13.03
C ILE A 115 14.19 -23.19 14.17
N SER A 116 15.19 -22.31 14.12
CA SER A 116 15.32 -21.24 15.10
C SER A 116 14.17 -20.24 14.99
N ARG A 117 13.74 -19.70 16.14
CA ARG A 117 12.70 -18.65 16.22
C ARG A 117 12.98 -17.45 15.32
N ASP A 118 14.26 -17.07 15.22
CA ASP A 118 14.71 -15.94 14.41
C ASP A 118 14.45 -16.19 12.91
N ARG A 119 14.78 -17.39 12.40
CA ARG A 119 14.54 -17.75 10.99
C ARG A 119 13.05 -17.81 10.67
N TRP A 120 12.24 -18.27 11.62
CA TRP A 120 10.79 -18.30 11.47
C TRP A 120 10.19 -16.89 11.40
N LEU A 121 10.58 -15.98 12.31
CA LEU A 121 10.12 -14.58 12.29
C LEU A 121 10.54 -13.85 11.02
N VAL A 122 11.79 -14.04 10.56
CA VAL A 122 12.28 -13.46 9.31
C VAL A 122 11.46 -13.95 8.12
N GLY A 123 11.12 -15.24 8.06
CA GLY A 123 10.28 -15.80 7.01
C GLY A 123 8.88 -15.18 6.97
N LEU A 124 8.27 -14.97 8.13
CA LEU A 124 6.94 -14.36 8.25
C LEU A 124 6.95 -12.89 7.80
N VAL A 125 7.86 -12.09 8.37
CA VAL A 125 7.97 -10.66 8.06
C VAL A 125 8.38 -10.44 6.61
N SER A 126 9.31 -11.23 6.07
CA SER A 126 9.71 -11.14 4.66
C SER A 126 8.55 -11.44 3.70
N THR A 127 7.66 -12.38 4.05
CA THR A 127 6.47 -12.67 3.22
C THR A 127 5.52 -11.46 3.17
N VAL A 128 5.27 -10.83 4.31
CA VAL A 128 4.43 -9.62 4.39
C VAL A 128 5.08 -8.46 3.64
N LEU A 129 6.38 -8.24 3.83
CA LEU A 129 7.13 -7.19 3.14
C LEU A 129 7.21 -7.41 1.62
N ALA A 130 7.32 -8.65 1.16
CA ALA A 130 7.31 -8.96 -0.26
C ALA A 130 5.95 -8.61 -0.92
N PHE A 131 4.84 -8.96 -0.25
CA PHE A 131 3.50 -8.56 -0.71
C PHE A 131 3.33 -7.04 -0.70
N ALA A 132 3.84 -6.38 0.34
CA ALA A 132 3.81 -4.94 0.47
C ALA A 132 4.58 -4.25 -0.66
N ALA A 133 5.80 -4.72 -0.96
CA ALA A 133 6.62 -4.22 -2.05
C ALA A 133 5.94 -4.43 -3.40
N ALA A 134 5.37 -5.61 -3.65
CA ALA A 134 4.61 -5.87 -4.89
C ALA A 134 3.42 -4.91 -5.02
N GLY A 135 2.68 -4.67 -3.95
CA GLY A 135 1.55 -3.74 -3.95
C GLY A 135 1.96 -2.29 -4.22
N LEU A 136 3.06 -1.85 -3.61
CA LEU A 136 3.64 -0.53 -3.87
C LEU A 136 4.07 -0.39 -5.33
N VAL A 137 4.74 -1.39 -5.90
CA VAL A 137 5.15 -1.38 -7.31
C VAL A 137 3.94 -1.31 -8.22
N VAL A 138 2.91 -2.14 -8.01
CA VAL A 138 1.71 -2.15 -8.85
C VAL A 138 0.96 -0.81 -8.76
N PHE A 139 0.83 -0.24 -7.56
CA PHE A 139 0.21 1.06 -7.38
C PHE A 139 1.01 2.18 -8.06
N GLU A 140 2.31 2.28 -7.78
CA GLU A 140 3.15 3.35 -8.31
C GLU A 140 3.27 3.27 -9.83
N THR A 141 3.51 2.08 -10.38
CA THR A 141 3.60 1.90 -11.83
C THR A 141 2.26 2.15 -12.52
N GLY A 142 1.15 1.70 -11.93
CA GLY A 142 -0.19 1.97 -12.45
C GLY A 142 -0.53 3.46 -12.43
N TYR A 143 -0.22 4.14 -11.33
CA TYR A 143 -0.43 5.57 -11.15
C TYR A 143 0.44 6.40 -12.10
N LEU A 144 1.73 6.05 -12.26
CA LEU A 144 2.62 6.67 -13.25
C LEU A 144 2.16 6.43 -14.68
N LEU A 145 1.74 5.21 -15.01
CA LEU A 145 1.24 4.87 -16.35
C LEU A 145 0.04 5.75 -16.70
N TRP A 146 -0.89 5.92 -15.77
CA TRP A 146 -2.05 6.77 -15.95
C TRP A 146 -1.66 8.25 -16.11
N ARG A 147 -0.76 8.76 -15.25
CA ARG A 147 -0.28 10.15 -15.33
C ARG A 147 0.41 10.47 -16.65
N SER A 148 1.22 9.53 -17.15
CA SER A 148 1.94 9.69 -18.41
C SER A 148 1.01 9.84 -19.60
N VAL A 149 -0.14 9.15 -19.58
CA VAL A 149 -1.14 9.26 -20.64
C VAL A 149 -1.80 10.64 -20.64
N LEU A 150 -1.97 11.27 -19.49
CA LEU A 150 -2.54 12.61 -19.37
C LEU A 150 -1.51 13.74 -19.51
N GLY A 151 -0.23 13.44 -19.72
CA GLY A 151 0.85 14.44 -19.74
C GLY A 151 1.05 15.18 -18.42
N LEU A 152 0.54 14.64 -17.31
CA LEU A 152 0.64 15.23 -15.97
C LEU A 152 2.03 15.05 -15.35
N ASP A 153 2.97 14.45 -16.07
CA ASP A 153 4.38 14.32 -15.66
C ASP A 153 5.09 15.69 -15.68
N VAL A 154 4.59 16.63 -16.48
CA VAL A 154 5.17 17.98 -16.65
C VAL A 154 4.80 18.93 -15.51
N ALA A 155 3.72 18.64 -14.77
CA ALA A 155 3.26 19.46 -13.64
C ALA A 155 4.16 19.38 -12.39
N GLY A 156 5.23 18.57 -12.44
CA GLY A 156 6.21 18.41 -11.37
C GLY A 156 5.73 17.53 -10.20
N PRO A 157 6.61 17.21 -9.24
CA PRO A 157 6.30 16.31 -8.13
C PRO A 157 5.35 16.89 -7.08
N ILE A 158 5.15 18.21 -7.07
CA ILE A 158 4.47 18.97 -6.00
C ILE A 158 3.19 19.62 -6.56
N GLY A 159 2.29 18.80 -7.11
CA GLY A 159 0.95 19.23 -7.51
C GLY A 159 -0.09 18.84 -6.45
N PRO A 160 -1.24 19.53 -6.38
CA PRO A 160 -2.35 19.11 -5.52
C PRO A 160 -2.78 17.67 -5.79
N MET A 161 -2.62 17.20 -7.04
CA MET A 161 -2.94 15.83 -7.44
C MET A 161 -1.89 14.76 -7.09
N THR A 162 -0.71 15.16 -6.58
CA THR A 162 0.43 14.24 -6.36
C THR A 162 0.89 14.22 -4.90
N PHE A 163 0.47 15.20 -4.11
CA PHE A 163 0.83 15.36 -2.71
C PHE A 163 0.10 14.33 -1.84
N GLY A 164 0.82 13.32 -1.33
CA GLY A 164 0.21 12.26 -0.50
C GLY A 164 0.38 10.84 -1.03
N LEU A 165 0.60 10.71 -2.34
CA LEU A 165 0.58 9.44 -3.07
C LEU A 165 1.94 9.03 -3.61
N GLY A 166 2.97 9.86 -3.39
CA GLY A 166 4.33 9.55 -3.84
C GLY A 166 4.91 8.30 -3.16
N PRO A 167 5.95 7.70 -3.76
CA PRO A 167 6.45 6.38 -3.39
C PRO A 167 7.00 6.35 -1.95
N VAL A 168 7.60 7.46 -1.49
CA VAL A 168 8.14 7.58 -0.12
C VAL A 168 7.03 7.64 0.93
N GLU A 169 6.00 8.46 0.71
CA GLU A 169 4.90 8.61 1.66
C GLU A 169 4.04 7.33 1.69
N MET A 170 3.77 6.76 0.52
CA MET A 170 3.02 5.51 0.41
C MET A 170 3.79 4.34 1.06
N GLY A 171 5.11 4.28 0.85
CA GLY A 171 5.98 3.32 1.53
C GLY A 171 5.91 3.47 3.05
N ALA A 172 5.96 4.70 3.57
CA ALA A 172 5.84 4.96 5.00
C ALA A 172 4.47 4.56 5.58
N LYS A 173 3.38 4.85 4.86
CA LYS A 173 2.01 4.40 5.21
C LYS A 173 1.93 2.88 5.30
N VAL A 174 2.45 2.17 4.30
CA VAL A 174 2.47 0.71 4.28
C VAL A 174 3.28 0.14 5.43
N LEU A 175 4.46 0.68 5.72
CA LEU A 175 5.29 0.26 6.86
C LEU A 175 4.58 0.48 8.20
N LEU A 176 3.93 1.64 8.38
CA LEU A 176 3.13 1.93 9.56
C LEU A 176 1.99 0.91 9.72
N ALA A 177 1.25 0.63 8.65
CA ALA A 177 0.15 -0.32 8.67
C ALA A 177 0.62 -1.74 9.02
N ILE A 178 1.75 -2.18 8.45
CA ILE A 178 2.39 -3.47 8.77
C ILE A 178 2.77 -3.51 10.25
N GLY A 179 3.35 -2.44 10.79
CA GLY A 179 3.69 -2.34 12.21
C GLY A 179 2.47 -2.52 13.11
N ILE A 180 1.38 -1.77 12.83
CA ILE A 180 0.11 -1.90 13.55
C ILE A 180 -0.45 -3.32 13.46
N GLY A 181 -0.45 -3.91 12.26
CA GLY A 181 -0.94 -5.26 12.01
C GLY A 181 -0.15 -6.34 12.77
N LEU A 182 1.18 -6.27 12.72
CA LEU A 182 2.06 -7.17 13.47
C LEU A 182 1.81 -7.04 14.98
N LEU A 183 1.72 -5.82 15.51
CA LEU A 183 1.47 -5.57 16.93
C LEU A 183 0.12 -6.16 17.37
N MET A 184 -0.97 -5.84 16.67
CA MET A 184 -2.30 -6.34 17.00
C MET A 184 -2.41 -7.86 16.82
N GLY A 185 -1.77 -8.42 15.78
CA GLY A 185 -1.70 -9.86 15.56
C GLY A 185 -1.03 -10.61 16.71
N THR A 186 0.08 -10.06 17.23
CA THR A 186 0.79 -10.66 18.38
C THR A 186 0.03 -10.51 19.71
N ALA A 187 -0.67 -9.40 19.91
CA ALA A 187 -1.39 -9.09 21.15
C ALA A 187 -2.68 -9.92 21.28
N VAL A 188 -3.48 -9.98 20.22
CA VAL A 188 -4.82 -10.56 20.24
C VAL A 188 -4.82 -12.07 20.01
N ARG A 189 -3.85 -12.58 19.22
CA ARG A 189 -3.69 -14.02 18.91
C ARG A 189 -4.93 -14.71 18.33
N SER A 190 -5.84 -13.92 17.76
CA SER A 190 -7.03 -14.39 17.07
C SER A 190 -7.23 -13.56 15.79
N PRO A 191 -7.37 -14.19 14.62
CA PRO A 191 -7.26 -13.49 13.33
C PRO A 191 -8.38 -12.48 13.11
N ALA A 192 -9.64 -12.84 13.37
CA ALA A 192 -10.77 -11.93 13.17
C ALA A 192 -10.68 -10.65 14.03
N PRO A 193 -10.51 -10.73 15.37
CA PRO A 193 -10.36 -9.52 16.19
C PRO A 193 -9.04 -8.78 15.95
N ALA A 194 -7.96 -9.46 15.54
CA ALA A 194 -6.72 -8.79 15.17
C ALA A 194 -6.89 -7.88 13.94
N VAL A 195 -7.60 -8.35 12.91
CA VAL A 195 -7.92 -7.56 11.71
C VAL A 195 -8.82 -6.37 12.06
N ALA A 196 -9.83 -6.58 12.91
CA ALA A 196 -10.73 -5.51 13.33
C ALA A 196 -9.96 -4.42 14.09
N LEU A 197 -9.16 -4.79 15.10
CA LEU A 197 -8.41 -3.84 15.92
C LEU A 197 -7.31 -3.12 15.14
N SER A 198 -6.61 -3.82 14.25
CA SER A 198 -5.61 -3.18 13.38
C SER A 198 -6.24 -2.24 12.37
N SER A 199 -7.41 -2.58 11.81
CA SER A 199 -8.16 -1.69 10.93
C SER A 199 -8.62 -0.43 11.66
N THR A 200 -9.18 -0.59 12.87
CA THR A 200 -9.60 0.54 13.69
C THR A 200 -8.41 1.43 14.08
N ALA A 201 -7.28 0.83 14.47
CA ALA A 201 -6.07 1.58 14.81
C ALA A 201 -5.49 2.33 13.59
N TRP A 202 -5.51 1.72 12.41
CA TRP A 202 -5.11 2.37 11.17
C TRP A 202 -5.99 3.58 10.84
N ILE A 203 -7.31 3.39 10.85
CA ILE A 203 -8.28 4.47 10.56
C ILE A 203 -8.08 5.60 11.56
N ALA A 204 -8.00 5.30 12.86
CA ALA A 204 -7.76 6.29 13.90
C ALA A 204 -6.45 7.07 13.66
N ALA A 205 -5.36 6.37 13.32
CA ALA A 205 -4.08 7.00 13.02
C ALA A 205 -4.18 7.95 11.81
N MET A 206 -4.82 7.53 10.72
CA MET A 206 -5.00 8.38 9.54
C MET A 206 -5.88 9.59 9.84
N THR A 207 -7.01 9.41 10.55
CA THR A 207 -7.88 10.53 10.94
C THR A 207 -7.17 11.55 11.84
N LEU A 208 -6.27 11.10 12.71
CA LEU A 208 -5.49 11.98 13.56
C LEU A 208 -4.43 12.74 12.76
N ILE A 209 -3.78 12.04 11.82
CA ILE A 209 -2.76 12.61 10.94
C ILE A 209 -3.36 13.68 10.02
N GLU A 210 -4.59 13.49 9.54
CA GLU A 210 -5.32 14.49 8.75
C GLU A 210 -5.52 15.81 9.51
N GLN A 211 -5.67 15.78 10.84
CA GLN A 211 -5.80 17.00 11.65
C GLN A 211 -4.53 17.84 11.72
N LEU A 212 -3.36 17.28 11.35
CA LEU A 212 -2.08 17.97 11.41
C LEU A 212 -1.86 18.95 10.24
N GLY A 213 -2.80 19.00 9.28
CA GLY A 213 -2.79 19.94 8.17
C GLY A 213 -1.50 19.86 7.32
N PRO A 214 -0.78 20.98 7.11
CA PRO A 214 0.36 21.02 6.18
C PRO A 214 1.56 20.14 6.58
N TYR A 215 1.66 19.69 7.83
CA TYR A 215 2.77 18.86 8.32
C TYR A 215 2.56 17.34 8.14
N ARG A 216 1.45 16.95 7.49
CA ARG A 216 1.02 15.56 7.34
C ARG A 216 2.11 14.63 6.80
N SER A 217 2.77 15.02 5.71
CA SER A 217 3.73 14.17 4.98
C SER A 217 5.01 13.91 5.78
N VAL A 218 5.55 14.93 6.45
CA VAL A 218 6.73 14.79 7.33
C VAL A 218 6.42 13.84 8.49
N PHE A 219 5.24 14.00 9.09
CA PHE A 219 4.82 13.20 10.24
C PHE A 219 4.59 11.73 9.86
N ILE A 220 3.98 11.46 8.70
CA ILE A 220 3.78 10.09 8.18
C ILE A 220 5.12 9.39 7.94
N VAL A 221 6.07 10.06 7.28
CA VAL A 221 7.38 9.47 6.98
C VAL A 221 8.13 9.17 8.26
N GLN A 222 8.16 10.11 9.20
CA GLN A 222 8.87 9.95 10.46
C GLN A 222 8.25 8.85 11.33
N ILE A 223 6.92 8.81 11.47
CA ILE A 223 6.23 7.77 12.23
C ILE A 223 6.38 6.40 11.57
N GLY A 224 6.20 6.30 10.25
CA GLY A 224 6.31 5.02 9.55
C GLY A 224 7.69 4.38 9.72
N VAL A 225 8.75 5.17 9.58
CA VAL A 225 10.14 4.72 9.77
C VAL A 225 10.40 4.34 11.23
N LEU A 226 9.98 5.17 12.19
CA LEU A 226 10.16 4.90 13.61
C LEU A 226 9.39 3.64 14.06
N THR A 227 8.19 3.42 13.53
CA THR A 227 7.37 2.25 13.87
C THR A 227 7.98 0.98 13.31
N ALA A 228 8.47 1.02 12.06
CA ALA A 228 9.19 -0.11 11.46
C ALA A 228 10.45 -0.48 12.25
N LEU A 229 11.26 0.52 12.62
CA LEU A 229 12.46 0.32 13.43
C LEU A 229 12.10 -0.22 14.83
N SER A 230 11.07 0.34 15.47
CA SER A 230 10.63 -0.07 16.80
C SER A 230 10.11 -1.51 16.82
N VAL A 231 9.37 -1.93 15.79
CA VAL A 231 8.86 -3.31 15.67
C VAL A 231 10.01 -4.29 15.40
N LEU A 232 10.96 -3.93 14.52
CA LEU A 232 12.16 -4.75 14.29
C LEU A 232 13.00 -4.90 15.55
N VAL A 233 13.20 -3.81 16.29
CA VAL A 233 13.92 -3.84 17.59
C VAL A 233 13.14 -4.65 18.62
N PHE A 234 11.82 -4.46 18.75
CA PHE A 234 11.01 -5.20 19.72
C PHE A 234 10.98 -6.71 19.45
N LEU A 235 10.86 -7.10 18.18
CA LEU A 235 10.93 -8.51 17.76
C LEU A 235 12.35 -9.09 17.96
N GLY A 236 13.40 -8.31 17.65
CA GLY A 236 14.80 -8.70 17.87
C GLY A 236 15.16 -8.84 19.35
N VAL A 237 14.72 -7.92 20.20
CA VAL A 237 14.96 -7.94 21.65
C VAL A 237 14.23 -9.10 22.32
N ARG A 238 12.98 -9.41 21.93
CA ARG A 238 12.29 -10.62 22.43
C ARG A 238 12.97 -11.91 21.97
N GLY A 239 13.54 -11.94 20.77
CA GLY A 239 14.38 -13.05 20.29
C GLY A 239 15.65 -13.26 21.13
N LEU A 240 16.31 -12.16 21.51
CA LEU A 240 17.52 -12.17 22.33
C LEU A 240 17.25 -12.50 23.81
N VAL A 241 16.19 -11.95 24.41
CA VAL A 241 15.84 -12.22 25.82
C VAL A 241 15.43 -13.68 26.03
N ALA A 242 14.79 -14.31 25.05
CA ALA A 242 14.40 -15.72 25.12
C ALA A 242 15.54 -16.72 24.82
N ARG A 243 16.70 -16.26 24.29
CA ARG A 243 17.92 -17.10 24.14
C ARG A 243 18.61 -17.38 25.47
N ARG A 244 18.34 -16.61 26.53
CA ARG A 244 18.98 -16.76 27.85
C ARG A 244 18.22 -17.66 28.83
N THR A 245 17.06 -18.21 28.44
CA THR A 245 16.23 -19.06 29.31
C THR A 245 16.16 -20.52 28.86
N VAL A 246 17.18 -21.01 28.16
CA VAL A 246 17.36 -22.44 27.85
C VAL A 246 18.72 -22.86 28.36
#